data_AF-A0A6C0CCK6-F1
#
_entry.id   AF-A0A6C0CCK6-F1
#
_cell.length_a   1.000
_cell.length_b   1.000
_cell.length_c   1.000
_cell.angle_alpha   90.00
_cell.angle_beta   90.00
_cell.angle_gamma   90.00
#
_symmetry.space_group_name_H-M   'P 1'
#
loop_
_entity.id
_entity.type
_entity.pdbx_description
1 polymer ?
#
loop_
_entity_poly.entity_id
_entity_poly.type
_entity_poly.pdbx_seq_one_letter_code
_entity_poly.pdbx_strand_id
1 'polypeptide(L)'
;MTPINYELISEIIFTHDNLFNNLNKDEAKVVSSLCKNAKTNKNVMLSFDRVKAYEYFDKIFDIITHHIMYKKKVKYMEREELSRDFCGRDFCGRDLGDEFSITSRLEYIISDLKKEKENVLNGFRELIVLEFREFIYNYEKARDSFDIKYNLDYCIQYNLVINNLGFYEYYEKHTYDPKHFVLKPDSLYDFVSATAAQT
;
A
#
# COMPACT_ATOMS: atom_id res chain seq x y z
N MET A 1 37.26 -7.32 -13.61
CA MET A 1 36.38 -8.13 -12.74
C MET A 1 34.96 -7.72 -13.02
N THR A 2 34.13 -8.64 -13.49
CA THR A 2 32.70 -8.41 -13.73
C THR A 2 32.01 -8.25 -12.37
N PRO A 3 31.19 -7.21 -12.15
CA PRO A 3 30.47 -7.05 -10.89
C PRO A 3 29.53 -8.24 -10.68
N ILE A 4 29.54 -8.79 -9.47
CA ILE A 4 28.67 -9.90 -9.07
C ILE A 4 27.22 -9.40 -9.17
N ASN A 5 26.41 -10.07 -9.98
CA ASN A 5 25.00 -9.75 -10.14
C ASN A 5 24.19 -10.36 -8.97
N TYR A 6 24.04 -9.59 -7.89
CA TYR A 6 23.32 -10.01 -6.69
C TYR A 6 21.80 -10.16 -6.90
N GLU A 7 21.25 -9.59 -7.97
CA GLU A 7 19.83 -9.72 -8.33
C GLU A 7 19.54 -11.15 -8.81
N LEU A 8 20.37 -11.67 -9.72
CA LEU A 8 20.31 -13.05 -10.20
C LEU A 8 20.49 -14.07 -9.06
N ILE A 9 21.34 -13.75 -8.09
CA ILE A 9 21.58 -14.61 -6.92
C ILE A 9 20.35 -14.65 -6.02
N SER A 10 19.66 -13.51 -5.84
CA SER A 10 18.43 -13.47 -5.04
C SER A 10 17.30 -14.25 -5.72
N GLU A 11 17.16 -14.13 -7.04
CA GLU A 11 16.19 -14.89 -7.83
C GLU A 11 16.41 -16.40 -7.68
N ILE A 12 17.64 -16.89 -7.84
CA ILE A 12 18.00 -18.31 -7.68
C ILE A 12 17.67 -18.83 -6.26
N ILE A 13 17.91 -18.02 -5.23
CA ILE A 13 17.67 -18.41 -3.83
C ILE A 13 16.17 -18.47 -3.51
N PHE A 14 15.34 -17.57 -4.05
CA PHE A 14 13.92 -17.47 -3.66
C PHE A 14 12.94 -18.19 -4.59
N THR A 15 13.34 -18.60 -5.79
CA THR A 15 12.45 -19.34 -6.73
C THR A 15 12.56 -20.86 -6.65
N HIS A 16 13.53 -21.41 -5.91
CA HIS A 16 13.81 -22.84 -5.91
C HIS A 16 13.85 -23.45 -4.50
N ASP A 17 12.71 -23.49 -3.79
CA ASP A 17 12.61 -24.11 -2.46
C ASP A 17 13.11 -25.57 -2.42
N ASN A 18 12.95 -26.30 -3.53
CA ASN A 18 13.40 -27.69 -3.67
C ASN A 18 14.95 -27.84 -3.68
N LEU A 19 15.69 -26.78 -3.99
CA LEU A 19 17.16 -26.77 -4.02
C LEU A 19 17.77 -26.81 -2.60
N PHE A 20 17.04 -26.37 -1.57
CA PHE A 20 17.53 -26.36 -0.18
C PHE A 20 17.44 -27.70 0.54
N ASN A 21 16.71 -28.66 -0.01
CA ASN A 21 16.50 -29.96 0.62
C ASN A 21 17.73 -30.89 0.53
N ASN A 22 18.68 -30.63 -0.38
CA ASN A 22 19.85 -31.49 -0.65
C ASN A 22 21.19 -30.71 -0.69
N LEU A 23 21.30 -29.58 0.01
CA LEU A 23 22.54 -28.81 0.04
C LEU A 23 23.62 -29.51 0.88
N ASN A 24 24.81 -29.67 0.30
CA ASN A 24 25.96 -30.12 1.09
C ASN A 24 26.47 -29.01 2.01
N LYS A 25 27.33 -29.37 2.97
CA LYS A 25 27.82 -28.45 4.02
C LYS A 25 28.52 -27.20 3.46
N ASP A 26 29.18 -27.29 2.33
CA ASP A 26 29.93 -26.17 1.76
C ASP A 26 29.02 -25.25 0.94
N GLU A 27 28.07 -25.80 0.20
CA GLU A 27 27.02 -25.03 -0.48
C GLU A 27 26.13 -24.28 0.54
N ALA A 28 25.77 -24.92 1.64
CA ALA A 28 25.00 -24.28 2.72
C ALA A 28 25.75 -23.09 3.36
N LYS A 29 27.09 -23.15 3.47
CA LYS A 29 27.89 -22.00 3.95
C LYS A 29 27.89 -20.86 2.94
N VAL A 30 27.98 -21.16 1.65
CA VAL A 30 27.94 -20.16 0.58
C VAL A 30 26.57 -19.46 0.59
N VAL A 31 25.47 -20.23 0.62
CA VAL A 31 24.12 -19.68 0.77
C VAL A 31 24.01 -18.84 2.05
N SER A 32 24.48 -19.33 3.20
CA SER A 32 24.45 -18.57 4.45
C SER A 32 25.22 -17.25 4.34
N SER A 33 26.37 -17.24 3.67
CA SER A 33 27.18 -16.05 3.44
C SER A 33 26.50 -15.07 2.47
N LEU A 34 25.90 -15.58 1.39
CA LEU A 34 25.10 -14.79 0.45
C LEU A 34 23.88 -14.18 1.14
N CYS A 35 23.15 -14.92 1.95
CA CYS A 35 22.02 -14.42 2.73
C CYS A 35 22.46 -13.36 3.77
N LYS A 36 23.62 -13.54 4.42
CA LYS A 36 24.19 -12.53 5.32
C LYS A 36 24.57 -11.25 4.57
N ASN A 37 25.15 -11.36 3.38
CA ASN A 37 25.52 -10.23 2.54
C ASN A 37 24.30 -9.55 1.89
N ALA A 38 23.24 -10.32 1.59
CA ALA A 38 21.97 -9.78 1.10
C ALA A 38 21.28 -8.94 2.17
N LYS A 39 21.35 -9.33 3.45
CA LYS A 39 20.83 -8.53 4.58
C LYS A 39 21.54 -7.19 4.76
N THR A 40 22.77 -7.05 4.29
CA THR A 40 23.52 -5.79 4.31
C THR A 40 23.45 -5.04 2.98
N ASN A 41 22.86 -5.64 1.95
CA ASN A 41 22.69 -5.02 0.65
C ASN A 41 21.59 -3.95 0.72
N LYS A 42 21.96 -2.72 0.37
CA LYS A 42 21.06 -1.56 0.41
C LYS A 42 19.81 -1.75 -0.47
N ASN A 43 19.92 -2.33 -1.65
CA ASN A 43 18.80 -2.50 -2.59
C ASN A 43 17.81 -3.56 -2.09
N VAL A 44 18.33 -4.65 -1.51
CA VAL A 44 17.50 -5.68 -0.86
C VAL A 44 16.75 -5.09 0.33
N MET A 45 17.43 -4.33 1.17
CA MET A 45 16.79 -3.65 2.32
C MET A 45 15.73 -2.64 1.89
N LEU A 46 15.98 -1.86 0.83
CA LEU A 46 15.00 -0.95 0.26
C LEU A 46 13.76 -1.68 -0.28
N SER A 47 13.93 -2.90 -0.79
CA SER A 47 12.81 -3.71 -1.28
C SER A 47 11.89 -4.14 -0.14
N PHE A 48 12.45 -4.56 1.00
CA PHE A 48 11.67 -4.84 2.21
C PHE A 48 10.96 -3.60 2.76
N ASP A 49 11.65 -2.45 2.78
CA ASP A 49 11.06 -1.19 3.24
C ASP A 49 9.87 -0.77 2.33
N ARG A 50 9.94 -1.03 1.01
CA ARG A 50 8.84 -0.78 0.05
C ARG A 50 7.65 -1.70 0.28
N VAL A 51 7.86 -3.01 0.42
CA VAL A 51 6.78 -3.97 0.71
C VAL A 51 6.02 -3.53 1.97
N LYS A 52 6.76 -3.12 3.01
CA LYS A 52 6.15 -2.64 4.24
C LYS A 52 5.37 -1.33 4.06
N ALA A 53 5.82 -0.43 3.19
CA ALA A 53 5.07 0.77 2.85
C ALA A 53 3.73 0.42 2.17
N TYR A 54 3.70 -0.59 1.30
CA TYR A 54 2.47 -1.12 0.70
C TYR A 54 1.53 -1.73 1.74
N GLU A 55 2.04 -2.50 2.69
CA GLU A 55 1.20 -3.07 3.76
C GLU A 55 0.47 -1.98 4.56
N TYR A 56 1.11 -0.82 4.80
CA TYR A 56 0.45 0.32 5.43
C TYR A 56 -0.54 1.01 4.51
N PHE A 57 -0.21 1.18 3.23
CA PHE A 57 -1.10 1.73 2.22
C PHE A 57 -2.39 0.89 2.09
N ASP A 58 -2.27 -0.43 1.96
CA ASP A 58 -3.40 -1.36 1.80
C ASP A 58 -4.36 -1.26 3.00
N LYS A 59 -3.82 -1.17 4.22
CA LYS A 59 -4.64 -0.96 5.43
C LYS A 59 -5.47 0.33 5.35
N ILE A 60 -4.89 1.42 4.83
CA ILE A 60 -5.62 2.69 4.67
C ILE A 60 -6.66 2.57 3.57
N PHE A 61 -6.30 1.98 2.43
CA PHE A 61 -7.21 1.76 1.31
C PHE A 61 -8.43 0.92 1.74
N ASP A 62 -8.21 -0.13 2.53
CA ASP A 62 -9.26 -0.98 3.08
C ASP A 62 -10.16 -0.19 4.04
N ILE A 63 -9.61 0.64 4.91
CA ILE A 63 -10.40 1.49 5.82
C ILE A 63 -11.31 2.44 5.01
N ILE A 64 -10.75 3.10 4.00
CA ILE A 64 -11.49 4.03 3.14
C ILE A 64 -12.61 3.28 2.41
N THR A 65 -12.28 2.15 1.77
CA THR A 65 -13.24 1.36 0.99
C THR A 65 -14.37 0.83 1.88
N HIS A 66 -14.04 0.27 3.04
CA HIS A 66 -15.05 -0.19 4.00
C HIS A 66 -15.96 0.96 4.47
N HIS A 67 -15.41 2.16 4.74
CA HIS A 67 -16.21 3.31 5.14
C HIS A 67 -17.20 3.73 4.03
N ILE A 68 -16.74 3.81 2.78
CA ILE A 68 -17.56 4.19 1.63
C ILE A 68 -18.68 3.15 1.42
N MET A 69 -18.34 1.86 1.44
CA MET A 69 -19.32 0.79 1.27
C MET A 69 -20.35 0.79 2.40
N TYR A 70 -19.92 1.00 3.65
CA TYR A 70 -20.81 1.13 4.80
C TYR A 70 -21.80 2.27 4.60
N LYS A 71 -21.33 3.48 4.25
CA LYS A 71 -22.21 4.64 3.99
C LYS A 71 -23.20 4.39 2.86
N LYS A 72 -22.77 3.70 1.79
CA LYS A 72 -23.67 3.34 0.67
C LYS A 72 -24.75 2.35 1.12
N LYS A 73 -24.37 1.34 1.91
CA LYS A 73 -25.32 0.37 2.48
C LYS A 73 -26.34 1.05 3.38
N VAL A 74 -25.90 1.92 4.31
CA VAL A 74 -26.80 2.66 5.20
C VAL A 74 -27.83 3.48 4.41
N LYS A 75 -27.38 4.28 3.43
CA LYS A 75 -28.27 5.07 2.57
C LYS A 75 -29.27 4.22 1.77
N TYR A 76 -28.84 3.04 1.31
CA TYR A 76 -29.74 2.11 0.63
C TYR A 76 -30.82 1.59 1.58
N MET A 77 -30.43 1.14 2.77
CA MET A 77 -31.37 0.62 3.78
C MET A 77 -32.37 1.68 4.25
N GLU A 78 -31.92 2.94 4.40
CA GLU A 78 -32.79 4.08 4.71
C GLU A 78 -33.83 4.33 3.59
N ARG A 79 -33.40 4.27 2.33
CA ARG A 79 -34.28 4.47 1.16
C ARG A 79 -35.35 3.39 1.06
N GLU A 80 -34.96 2.13 1.30
CA GLU A 80 -35.87 0.99 1.18
C GLU A 80 -36.72 0.77 2.45
N GLU A 81 -36.64 1.67 3.43
CA GLU A 81 -37.32 1.57 4.74
C GLU A 81 -37.01 0.26 5.51
N LEU A 82 -35.90 -0.41 5.15
CA LEU A 82 -35.43 -1.66 5.75
C LEU A 82 -34.71 -1.44 7.10
N SER A 83 -34.68 -0.19 7.57
CA SER A 83 -33.94 0.23 8.77
C SER A 83 -34.55 -0.24 10.09
N ARG A 84 -35.82 -0.70 10.10
CA ARG A 84 -36.55 -1.05 11.34
C ARG A 84 -36.06 -2.33 12.03
N ASP A 85 -35.37 -3.24 11.33
CA ASP A 85 -34.97 -4.56 11.88
C ASP A 85 -33.45 -4.76 12.03
N PHE A 86 -32.62 -3.73 11.83
CA PHE A 86 -31.16 -3.89 11.81
C PHE A 86 -30.48 -3.98 13.20
N CYS A 87 -31.25 -3.95 14.29
CA CYS A 87 -30.79 -4.36 15.63
C CYS A 87 -31.00 -5.88 15.87
N GLY A 88 -30.93 -6.69 14.82
CA GLY A 88 -31.02 -8.16 14.84
C GLY A 88 -29.66 -8.82 15.10
N ARG A 89 -29.61 -9.62 16.16
CA ARG A 89 -28.46 -10.18 16.89
C ARG A 89 -27.33 -10.91 16.13
N ASP A 90 -27.41 -11.14 14.82
CA ASP A 90 -26.52 -12.12 14.17
C ASP A 90 -25.59 -11.54 13.08
N PHE A 91 -25.67 -10.24 12.76
CA PHE A 91 -24.72 -9.55 11.87
C PHE A 91 -24.07 -8.29 12.48
N CYS A 92 -24.47 -7.91 13.70
CA CYS A 92 -23.79 -6.91 14.51
C CYS A 92 -22.62 -7.56 15.27
N GLY A 93 -21.66 -8.11 14.53
CA GLY A 93 -20.38 -8.54 15.07
C GLY A 93 -19.57 -7.34 15.54
N ARG A 94 -19.78 -6.95 16.80
CA ARG A 94 -18.97 -6.07 17.68
C ARG A 94 -18.78 -4.58 17.37
N ASP A 95 -18.95 -4.05 16.15
CA ASP A 95 -18.50 -2.67 15.87
C ASP A 95 -19.59 -1.73 15.29
N LEU A 96 -20.85 -1.82 15.75
CA LEU A 96 -21.92 -0.89 15.32
C LEU A 96 -22.31 0.16 16.37
N GLY A 97 -21.66 0.13 17.54
CA GLY A 97 -21.80 1.17 18.59
C GLY A 97 -20.73 2.26 18.51
N ASP A 98 -19.63 1.99 17.82
CA ASP A 98 -18.57 2.98 17.59
C ASP A 98 -18.83 3.63 16.24
N GLU A 99 -19.03 4.95 16.27
CA GLU A 99 -19.05 5.82 15.11
C GLU A 99 -17.90 5.41 14.16
N PHE A 100 -18.22 4.81 13.00
CA PHE A 100 -17.22 4.36 12.02
C PHE A 100 -16.61 5.59 11.34
N SER A 101 -15.80 6.34 12.10
CA SER A 101 -14.97 7.42 11.61
C SER A 101 -13.69 6.82 11.07
N ILE A 102 -13.29 7.23 9.87
CA ILE A 102 -11.98 6.86 9.31
C ILE A 102 -10.88 7.23 10.32
N THR A 103 -11.00 8.38 10.97
CA THR A 103 -9.96 8.92 11.85
C THR A 103 -9.65 8.04 13.06
N SER A 104 -10.63 7.34 13.65
CA SER A 104 -10.39 6.46 14.81
C SER A 104 -9.62 5.20 14.41
N ARG A 105 -9.86 4.68 13.21
CA ARG A 105 -9.08 3.54 12.67
C ARG A 105 -7.68 3.92 12.22
N LEU A 106 -7.44 5.19 11.90
CA LEU A 106 -6.10 5.68 11.56
C LEU A 106 -5.15 5.68 12.77
N GLU A 107 -5.64 5.84 14.00
CA GLU A 107 -4.78 5.95 15.20
C GLU A 107 -3.86 4.75 15.39
N TYR A 108 -4.36 3.54 15.14
CA TYR A 108 -3.57 2.31 15.20
C TYR A 108 -2.44 2.31 14.17
N ILE A 109 -2.75 2.71 12.93
CA ILE A 109 -1.77 2.79 11.84
C ILE A 109 -0.71 3.85 12.16
N ILE A 110 -1.13 5.02 12.64
CA ILE A 110 -0.22 6.11 13.04
C ILE A 110 0.74 5.66 14.14
N SER A 111 0.24 4.92 15.13
CA SER A 111 1.06 4.40 16.23
C SER A 111 2.17 3.47 15.74
N ASP A 112 1.87 2.63 14.75
CA ASP A 112 2.84 1.71 14.18
C ASP A 112 3.83 2.42 13.23
N LEU A 113 3.35 3.36 12.42
CA LEU A 113 4.20 4.19 11.56
C LEU A 113 5.29 4.93 12.36
N LYS A 114 5.01 5.39 13.58
CA LYS A 114 6.01 6.07 14.45
C LYS A 114 7.26 5.22 14.76
N LYS A 115 7.18 3.90 14.60
CA LYS A 115 8.27 2.95 14.87
C LYS A 115 9.04 2.59 13.60
N GLU A 116 8.60 3.07 12.44
CA GLU A 116 9.16 2.70 11.15
C GLU A 116 10.36 3.54 10.75
N LYS A 117 11.08 3.03 9.75
CA LYS A 117 12.21 3.73 9.15
C LYS A 117 11.73 4.79 8.17
N GLU A 118 12.56 5.81 7.99
CA GLU A 118 12.34 6.92 7.06
C GLU A 118 11.98 6.48 5.62
N ASN A 119 12.60 5.40 5.11
CA ASN A 119 12.28 4.87 3.77
C ASN A 119 10.84 4.35 3.68
N VAL A 120 10.36 3.66 4.72
CA VAL A 120 8.99 3.12 4.79
C VAL A 120 8.01 4.29 4.86
N LEU A 121 8.30 5.29 5.70
CA LEU A 121 7.48 6.49 5.86
C LEU A 121 7.36 7.29 4.57
N ASN A 122 8.48 7.52 3.87
CA ASN A 122 8.49 8.23 2.60
C ASN A 122 7.77 7.46 1.49
N GLY A 123 7.99 6.14 1.40
CA GLY A 123 7.28 5.28 0.46
C GLY A 123 5.77 5.27 0.71
N PHE A 124 5.36 5.17 1.97
CA PHE A 124 3.95 5.20 2.36
C PHE A 124 3.30 6.55 2.04
N ARG A 125 3.96 7.67 2.37
CA ARG A 125 3.48 9.02 2.03
C ARG A 125 3.29 9.19 0.52
N GLU A 126 4.25 8.71 -0.26
CA GLU A 126 4.20 8.76 -1.72
C GLU A 126 2.99 8.00 -2.27
N LEU A 127 2.76 6.76 -1.81
CA LEU A 127 1.63 5.94 -2.24
C LEU A 127 0.29 6.61 -1.96
N ILE A 128 0.11 7.16 -0.76
CA ILE A 128 -1.12 7.86 -0.38
C ILE A 128 -1.37 9.09 -1.27
N VAL A 129 -0.32 9.86 -1.56
CA VAL A 129 -0.44 11.09 -2.37
C VAL A 129 -0.68 10.78 -3.84
N LEU A 130 -0.03 9.76 -4.39
CA LEU A 130 -0.26 9.31 -5.76
C LEU A 130 -1.69 8.83 -5.96
N GLU A 131 -2.17 7.95 -5.07
CA GLU A 131 -3.54 7.42 -5.12
C GLU A 131 -4.57 8.56 -5.01
N PHE A 132 -4.37 9.51 -4.09
CA PHE A 132 -5.27 10.65 -3.97
C PHE A 132 -5.30 11.50 -5.26
N ARG A 133 -4.13 11.75 -5.87
CA ARG A 133 -4.03 12.49 -7.13
C ARG A 133 -4.68 11.73 -8.29
N GLU A 134 -4.57 10.41 -8.32
CA GLU A 134 -5.27 9.59 -9.31
C GLU A 134 -6.79 9.71 -9.18
N PHE A 135 -7.35 9.64 -7.96
CA PHE A 135 -8.78 9.86 -7.77
C PHE A 135 -9.22 11.27 -8.17
N ILE A 136 -8.42 12.31 -7.88
CA ILE A 136 -8.71 13.68 -8.35
C ILE A 136 -8.71 13.72 -9.88
N TYR A 137 -7.68 13.16 -10.53
CA TYR A 137 -7.59 13.11 -11.98
C TYR A 137 -8.80 12.39 -12.59
N ASN A 138 -9.15 11.22 -12.08
CA ASN A 138 -10.28 10.42 -12.54
C ASN A 138 -11.61 11.16 -12.32
N TYR A 139 -11.78 11.85 -11.19
CA TYR A 139 -12.93 12.72 -10.94
C TYR A 139 -13.04 13.85 -11.97
N GLU A 140 -11.94 14.54 -12.28
CA GLU A 140 -11.91 15.63 -13.26
C GLU A 140 -12.16 15.17 -14.70
N LYS A 141 -11.84 13.91 -15.01
CA LYS A 141 -12.00 13.32 -16.36
C LYS A 141 -13.26 12.47 -16.53
N ALA A 142 -13.96 12.16 -15.44
CA ALA A 142 -15.16 11.34 -15.46
C ALA A 142 -16.25 11.97 -16.32
N ARG A 143 -16.94 11.14 -17.12
CA ARG A 143 -17.97 11.58 -18.07
C ARG A 143 -19.38 11.20 -17.65
N ASP A 144 -19.52 10.19 -16.79
CA ASP A 144 -20.81 9.75 -16.28
C ASP A 144 -20.93 9.99 -14.77
N SER A 145 -22.20 10.03 -14.32
CA SER A 145 -22.53 10.35 -12.94
C SER A 145 -22.11 9.29 -11.93
N PHE A 146 -21.91 8.04 -12.37
CA PHE A 146 -21.47 6.96 -11.51
C PHE A 146 -19.98 7.13 -11.18
N ASP A 147 -19.15 7.32 -12.20
CA ASP A 147 -17.72 7.54 -12.07
C ASP A 147 -17.42 8.82 -11.28
N ILE A 148 -18.17 9.91 -11.54
CA ILE A 148 -18.04 11.16 -10.78
C ILE A 148 -18.27 10.89 -9.28
N LYS A 149 -19.36 10.21 -8.93
CA LYS A 149 -19.71 9.97 -7.53
C LYS A 149 -18.75 8.98 -6.87
N TYR A 150 -18.32 7.95 -7.59
CA TYR A 150 -17.33 6.99 -7.13
C TYR A 150 -16.02 7.71 -6.77
N ASN A 151 -15.43 8.45 -7.72
CA ASN A 151 -14.15 9.13 -7.48
C ASN A 151 -14.27 10.21 -6.40
N LEU A 152 -15.38 10.96 -6.37
CA LEU A 152 -15.62 11.97 -5.34
C LEU A 152 -15.67 11.39 -3.92
N ASP A 153 -16.32 10.23 -3.73
CA ASP A 153 -16.37 9.56 -2.43
C ASP A 153 -14.94 9.29 -1.91
N TYR A 154 -14.06 8.78 -2.78
CA TYR A 154 -12.65 8.52 -2.46
C TYR A 154 -11.85 9.80 -2.24
N CYS A 155 -12.01 10.82 -3.09
CA CYS A 155 -11.34 12.12 -2.91
C CYS A 155 -11.62 12.71 -1.52
N ILE A 156 -12.88 12.64 -1.05
CA ILE A 156 -13.25 13.15 0.27
C ILE A 156 -12.52 12.38 1.38
N GLN A 157 -12.46 11.05 1.30
CA GLN A 157 -11.82 10.24 2.33
C GLN A 157 -10.29 10.41 2.31
N TYR A 158 -9.67 10.42 1.13
CA TYR A 158 -8.23 10.66 1.02
C TYR A 158 -7.84 12.06 1.50
N ASN A 159 -8.64 13.09 1.24
CA ASN A 159 -8.38 14.42 1.78
C ASN A 159 -8.35 14.41 3.33
N LEU A 160 -9.23 13.64 3.98
CA LEU A 160 -9.19 13.49 5.44
C LEU A 160 -7.91 12.79 5.90
N VAL A 161 -7.49 11.74 5.19
CA VAL A 161 -6.24 11.02 5.48
C VAL A 161 -5.02 11.92 5.31
N ILE A 162 -4.92 12.66 4.20
CA ILE A 162 -3.82 13.59 3.91
C ILE A 162 -3.69 14.65 5.00
N ASN A 163 -4.80 15.24 5.43
CA ASN A 163 -4.81 16.24 6.48
C ASN A 163 -4.45 15.64 7.84
N ASN A 164 -4.99 14.46 8.17
CA ASN A 164 -4.74 13.80 9.45
C ASN A 164 -3.29 13.34 9.61
N LEU A 165 -2.66 12.86 8.53
CA LEU A 165 -1.26 12.42 8.50
C LEU A 165 -0.27 13.58 8.32
N GLY A 166 -0.74 14.81 8.09
CA GLY A 166 0.11 15.97 7.86
C GLY A 166 0.83 15.96 6.50
N PHE A 167 0.25 15.30 5.49
CA PHE A 167 0.84 15.16 4.16
C PHE A 167 0.48 16.31 3.20
N TYR A 168 -0.31 17.28 3.65
CA TYR A 168 -0.84 18.36 2.80
C TYR A 168 0.24 19.12 2.03
N GLU A 169 1.30 19.58 2.71
CA GLU A 169 2.38 20.33 2.04
C GLU A 169 3.13 19.50 1.00
N TYR A 170 3.28 18.19 1.26
CA TYR A 170 3.91 17.27 0.32
C TYR A 170 3.01 17.09 -0.89
N TYR A 171 1.72 16.81 -0.66
CA TYR A 171 0.70 16.71 -1.71
C TYR A 171 0.66 17.94 -2.61
N GLU A 172 0.62 19.16 -2.07
CA GLU A 172 0.50 20.39 -2.87
C GLU A 172 1.67 20.59 -3.84
N LYS A 173 2.89 20.26 -3.39
CA LYS A 173 4.12 20.41 -4.18
C LYS A 173 4.38 19.22 -5.10
N HIS A 174 3.69 18.11 -4.90
CA HIS A 174 3.85 16.90 -5.69
C HIS A 174 3.25 17.09 -7.09
N THR A 175 3.82 16.44 -8.11
CA THR A 175 3.28 16.48 -9.47
C THR A 175 2.83 15.08 -9.85
N TYR A 176 1.55 14.94 -10.17
CA TYR A 176 1.01 13.67 -10.66
C TYR A 176 1.65 13.35 -12.02
N ASP A 177 2.33 12.21 -12.12
CA ASP A 177 2.78 11.64 -13.38
C ASP A 177 1.96 10.37 -13.64
N PRO A 178 1.10 10.30 -14.66
CA PRO A 178 0.32 9.10 -14.96
C PRO A 178 1.18 7.88 -15.35
N LYS A 179 2.48 8.06 -15.60
CA LYS A 179 3.45 6.95 -15.74
C LYS A 179 3.95 6.40 -14.40
N HIS A 180 3.56 7.00 -13.26
CA HIS A 180 3.82 6.46 -11.92
C HIS A 180 3.02 5.20 -11.60
N PHE A 181 2.23 4.67 -12.56
CA PHE A 181 1.52 3.41 -12.44
C PHE A 181 2.50 2.34 -11.97
N VAL A 182 2.47 2.12 -10.66
CA VAL A 182 2.91 0.92 -10.01
C VAL A 182 4.44 0.77 -9.99
N LEU A 183 5.08 1.45 -9.04
CA LEU A 183 6.16 0.80 -8.28
C LEU A 183 5.55 -0.25 -7.32
N LYS A 184 4.50 -1.02 -7.69
CA LYS A 184 4.40 -2.36 -7.10
C LYS A 184 5.51 -3.09 -7.81
N PRO A 185 6.52 -3.60 -7.09
CA PRO A 185 7.32 -4.65 -7.67
C PRO A 185 6.41 -5.87 -7.67
N ASP A 186 5.48 -5.96 -8.63
CA ASP A 186 4.85 -7.24 -8.92
C ASP A 186 5.93 -8.19 -9.49
N SER A 187 7.09 -7.65 -9.90
CA SER A 187 8.30 -8.44 -10.13
C SER A 187 9.62 -7.67 -9.88
N LEU A 188 10.69 -8.42 -9.58
CA LEU A 188 12.08 -7.94 -9.52
C LEU A 188 12.53 -7.23 -10.82
N TYR A 189 11.82 -7.41 -11.95
CA TYR A 189 12.19 -6.87 -13.26
C TYR A 189 12.01 -5.35 -13.38
N ASP A 190 11.18 -4.73 -12.54
CA ASP A 190 10.98 -3.27 -12.53
C ASP A 190 12.20 -2.50 -12.00
N PHE A 191 13.18 -3.20 -11.40
CA PHE A 191 14.45 -2.63 -10.94
C PHE A 191 15.50 -2.48 -12.05
N VAL A 192 15.45 -3.33 -13.09
CA VAL A 192 16.43 -3.35 -14.19
C VAL A 192 16.25 -2.12 -15.09
N SER A 193 15.00 -1.71 -15.29
CA SER A 193 14.62 -0.57 -16.13
C SER A 193 15.06 0.78 -15.55
N ALA A 194 15.03 0.92 -14.22
CA ALA A 194 15.34 2.17 -13.53
C ALA A 194 16.85 2.42 -13.37
N THR A 195 17.66 1.37 -13.27
CA THR A 195 19.13 1.46 -13.19
C THR A 195 19.76 1.67 -14.56
N ALA A 196 19.20 1.09 -15.62
CA ALA A 196 19.64 1.34 -17.00
C ALA A 196 19.36 2.77 -17.50
N ALA A 197 18.39 3.48 -16.89
CA ALA A 197 18.08 4.87 -17.23
C ALA A 197 19.00 5.91 -16.54
N GLN A 198 19.90 5.48 -15.65
CA GLN A 198 20.85 6.33 -14.91
C GLN A 198 22.31 6.14 -15.35
N THR A 199 22.54 5.42 -16.45
CA THR A 199 23.83 5.29 -17.15
C THR A 199 23.72 5.84 -18.55
#